data_AF-A0A182QB72-F1
#
_entry.id   AF-A0A182QB72-F1
#
_cell.length_a   1.000
_cell.length_b   1.000
_cell.length_c   1.000
_cell.angle_alpha   90.00
_cell.angle_beta   90.00
_cell.angle_gamma   90.00
#
_symmetry.space_group_name_H-M   'P 1'
#
loop_
_entity.id
_entity.type
_entity.pdbx_description
1 polymer ?
#
loop_
_entity_poly.entity_id
_entity_poly.type
_entity_poly.pdbx_seq_one_letter_code
_entity_poly.pdbx_strand_id
1 'polypeptide(L)'
;MALFVGCYNVGSFWVRYWTNPTVISLDRDYHLWNTTFPSLTVCFQKRLNEQARDELVARVDPELAPRYAEFLDTLLESDIENVGRLAEFDEFEGVDLREILNEVTDRPSAIITMEGDLQGTLVRSLTEMGICYTFNTAIARYLTIDTFTGDEKLFEVSVFNGEASATISNCTSNANFYPEYYSYGLCLLECKFYLFLKHCDCIPYFYQISGKST
;
A
#
# COMPACT_ATOMS: atom_id res chain seq x y z
N MET A 1 55.30 40.96 7.30
CA MET A 1 54.37 40.04 7.99
C MET A 1 52.94 40.13 7.45
N ALA A 2 52.37 41.33 7.27
CA ALA A 2 51.00 41.52 6.78
C ALA A 2 50.70 40.93 5.37
N LEU A 3 51.64 41.04 4.42
CA LEU A 3 51.45 40.50 3.06
C LEU A 3 51.33 38.97 3.02
N PHE A 4 52.15 38.27 3.80
CA PHE A 4 52.09 36.80 3.89
C PHE A 4 50.77 36.30 4.48
N VAL A 5 50.26 37.00 5.50
CA VAL A 5 48.95 36.70 6.10
C VAL A 5 47.82 36.98 5.11
N GLY A 6 47.91 38.05 4.32
CA GLY A 6 46.95 38.36 3.25
C GLY A 6 46.88 37.26 2.20
N CYS A 7 48.03 36.86 1.64
CA CYS A 7 48.10 35.80 0.62
C CYS A 7 47.58 34.44 1.15
N TYR A 8 47.88 34.11 2.40
CA TYR A 8 47.39 32.88 3.03
C TYR A 8 45.86 32.84 3.15
N ASN A 9 45.24 33.94 3.57
CA ASN A 9 43.77 34.01 3.66
C ASN A 9 43.11 33.93 2.28
N VAL A 10 43.63 34.64 1.27
CA VAL A 10 43.10 34.56 -0.09
C VAL A 10 43.20 33.14 -0.64
N GLY A 11 44.33 32.45 -0.43
CA GLY A 11 44.51 31.06 -0.83
C GLY A 11 43.54 30.09 -0.14
N SER A 12 43.28 30.26 1.15
CA SER A 12 42.36 29.38 1.88
C SER A 12 40.89 29.58 1.48
N PHE A 13 40.47 30.82 1.21
CA PHE A 13 39.15 31.10 0.65
C PHE A 13 39.02 30.55 -0.77
N TRP A 14 40.06 30.64 -1.60
CA TRP A 14 40.08 30.06 -2.95
C TRP A 14 39.92 28.54 -2.92
N VAL A 15 40.61 27.86 -2.00
CA VAL A 15 40.47 26.41 -1.81
C VAL A 15 39.09 26.04 -1.31
N ARG A 16 38.51 26.77 -0.35
CA ARG A 16 37.12 26.53 0.10
C ARG A 16 36.10 26.74 -1.00
N TYR A 17 36.28 27.76 -1.82
CA TYR A 17 35.45 28.01 -2.99
C TYR A 17 35.51 26.85 -3.99
N TRP A 18 36.69 26.30 -4.25
CA TRP A 18 36.85 25.16 -5.16
C TRP A 18 36.38 23.81 -4.57
N THR A 19 36.55 23.60 -3.27
CA THR A 19 36.29 22.30 -2.64
C THR A 19 34.88 22.18 -2.07
N ASN A 20 34.27 23.28 -1.60
CA ASN A 20 32.96 23.30 -0.95
C ASN A 20 32.18 24.61 -1.23
N PRO A 21 31.75 24.87 -2.48
CA PRO A 21 31.04 26.11 -2.86
C PRO A 21 29.56 26.17 -2.41
N THR A 22 29.00 25.09 -1.86
CA THR A 22 27.57 25.01 -1.57
C THR A 22 27.24 25.44 -0.16
N VAL A 23 26.35 26.42 -0.02
CA VAL A 23 25.72 26.80 1.25
C VAL A 23 24.26 26.36 1.20
N ILE A 24 23.84 25.55 2.17
CA ILE A 24 22.44 25.10 2.29
C ILE A 24 21.80 25.92 3.41
N SER A 25 20.79 26.73 3.08
CA SER A 25 19.94 27.42 4.05
C SER A 25 18.61 26.68 4.18
N LEU A 26 18.20 26.37 5.41
CA LEU A 26 16.88 25.82 5.70
C LEU A 26 15.94 26.97 6.06
N ASP A 27 14.96 27.22 5.21
CA ASP A 27 13.83 28.07 5.55
C ASP A 27 12.70 27.22 6.15
N ARG A 28 12.02 27.75 7.16
CA ARG A 28 10.91 27.10 7.85
C ARG A 28 9.69 28.00 7.78
N ASP A 29 9.09 28.10 6.60
CA ASP A 29 7.77 28.70 6.46
C ASP A 29 6.71 27.65 6.75
N TYR A 30 6.40 27.42 8.03
CA TYR A 30 5.32 26.49 8.41
C TYR A 30 3.96 27.20 8.49
N HIS A 31 3.94 28.54 8.51
CA HIS A 31 2.74 29.37 8.71
C HIS A 31 1.89 29.54 7.46
N LEU A 32 2.52 29.71 6.30
CA LEU A 32 1.81 29.93 5.03
C LEU A 32 1.86 28.70 4.12
N TRP A 33 2.51 27.63 4.56
CA TRP A 33 2.73 26.43 3.76
C TRP A 33 1.60 25.43 3.91
N ASN A 34 0.81 25.29 2.84
CA ASN A 34 -0.01 24.11 2.62
C ASN A 34 0.85 23.03 1.97
N THR A 35 0.95 21.87 2.61
CA THR A 35 1.62 20.71 2.04
C THR A 35 0.59 19.76 1.45
N THR A 36 0.94 19.08 0.37
CA THR A 36 0.11 17.97 -0.13
C THR A 36 0.05 16.89 0.94
N PHE A 37 -1.16 16.40 1.23
CA PHE A 37 -1.34 15.23 2.07
C PHE A 37 -0.63 14.03 1.45
N PRO A 38 0.02 13.15 2.22
CA PRO A 38 0.74 12.02 1.65
C PRO A 38 -0.18 11.12 0.81
N SER A 39 0.38 10.53 -0.24
CA SER A 39 -0.29 9.46 -0.96
C SER A 39 -0.32 8.20 -0.11
N LEU A 40 -1.42 7.46 -0.18
CA LEU A 40 -1.58 6.19 0.50
C LEU A 40 -1.91 5.10 -0.53
N THR A 41 -1.18 3.99 -0.49
CA THR A 41 -1.47 2.80 -1.28
C THR A 41 -1.67 1.62 -0.35
N VAL A 42 -2.84 0.98 -0.43
CA VAL A 42 -3.20 -0.18 0.39
C VAL A 42 -3.56 -1.34 -0.53
N CYS A 43 -2.95 -2.49 -0.30
CA CYS A 43 -3.27 -3.74 -0.99
C CYS A 43 -3.88 -4.71 0.01
N PHE A 44 -5.04 -5.28 -0.31
CA PHE A 44 -5.63 -6.32 0.52
C PHE A 44 -4.87 -7.64 0.34
N GLN A 45 -4.74 -8.38 1.45
CA GLN A 45 -4.06 -9.68 1.44
C GLN A 45 -4.96 -10.77 0.87
N LYS A 46 -6.26 -10.74 1.16
CA LYS A 46 -7.26 -11.53 0.44
C LYS A 46 -7.85 -10.65 -0.66
N ARG A 47 -7.52 -10.98 -1.91
CA ARG A 47 -7.96 -10.23 -3.11
C ARG A 47 -9.10 -10.91 -3.83
N LEU A 48 -9.13 -12.23 -3.75
CA LEU A 48 -10.06 -13.12 -4.44
C LEU A 48 -11.46 -13.02 -3.87
N ASN A 49 -12.42 -12.63 -4.71
CA ASN A 49 -13.82 -12.85 -4.45
C ASN A 49 -14.17 -14.30 -4.86
N GLU A 50 -14.38 -15.17 -3.86
CA GLU A 50 -14.67 -16.59 -4.05
C GLU A 50 -15.92 -16.81 -4.92
N GLN A 51 -16.95 -15.98 -4.76
CA GLN A 51 -18.15 -16.10 -5.57
C GLN A 51 -17.89 -15.77 -7.04
N ALA A 52 -17.16 -14.69 -7.32
CA ALA A 52 -16.83 -14.28 -8.69
C ALA A 52 -15.90 -15.30 -9.38
N ARG A 53 -14.99 -15.92 -8.61
CA ARG A 53 -14.14 -17.02 -9.08
C ARG A 53 -14.98 -18.21 -9.54
N ASP A 54 -15.92 -18.66 -8.72
CA ASP A 54 -16.73 -19.83 -9.04
C ASP A 54 -17.63 -19.58 -10.26
N GLU A 55 -18.17 -18.36 -10.39
CA GLU A 55 -18.92 -17.93 -11.57
C GLU A 55 -18.06 -17.93 -12.86
N LEU A 56 -16.80 -17.49 -12.76
CA LEU A 56 -15.86 -17.51 -13.89
C LEU A 56 -15.41 -18.93 -14.27
N VAL A 57 -15.13 -19.77 -13.28
CA VAL A 57 -14.76 -21.17 -13.49
C VAL A 57 -15.91 -21.94 -14.14
N ALA A 58 -17.16 -21.64 -13.77
CA ALA A 58 -18.35 -22.24 -14.38
C ALA A 58 -18.57 -21.85 -15.86
N ARG A 59 -17.94 -20.77 -16.33
CA ARG A 59 -18.00 -20.32 -17.74
C ARG A 59 -17.05 -21.11 -18.64
N VAL A 60 -16.00 -21.70 -18.06
CA VAL A 60 -14.96 -22.45 -18.76
C VAL A 60 -15.39 -23.92 -18.92
N ASP A 61 -14.83 -24.61 -19.92
CA ASP A 61 -15.08 -26.03 -20.13
C ASP A 61 -14.81 -26.84 -18.84
N PRO A 62 -15.69 -27.79 -18.50
CA PRO A 62 -15.63 -28.52 -17.23
C PRO A 62 -14.37 -29.38 -17.06
N GLU A 63 -13.69 -29.74 -18.16
CA GLU A 63 -12.39 -30.44 -18.10
C GLU A 63 -11.23 -29.50 -17.72
N LEU A 64 -11.29 -28.22 -18.09
CA LEU A 64 -10.27 -27.20 -17.79
C LEU A 64 -10.57 -26.41 -16.51
N ALA A 65 -11.82 -26.44 -16.02
CA ALA A 65 -12.27 -25.79 -14.81
C ALA A 65 -11.33 -25.92 -13.59
N PRO A 66 -10.84 -27.12 -13.18
CA PRO A 66 -9.95 -27.21 -12.02
C PRO A 66 -8.60 -26.53 -12.24
N ARG A 67 -8.07 -26.59 -13.46
CA ARG A 67 -6.79 -25.97 -13.82
C ARG A 67 -6.92 -24.46 -13.97
N TYR A 68 -8.06 -23.99 -14.46
CA TYR A 68 -8.38 -22.56 -14.50
C TYR A 68 -8.50 -21.96 -13.10
N ALA A 69 -9.07 -22.73 -12.16
CA ALA A 69 -9.16 -22.32 -10.76
C ALA A 69 -7.77 -22.13 -10.11
N GLU A 70 -6.84 -23.05 -10.38
CA GLU A 70 -5.43 -22.94 -9.93
C GLU A 70 -4.68 -21.77 -10.61
N PHE A 71 -4.96 -21.53 -11.89
CA PHE A 71 -4.46 -20.37 -12.62
C PHE A 71 -4.92 -19.05 -11.98
N LEU A 72 -6.20 -18.93 -11.63
CA LEU A 72 -6.75 -17.72 -10.97
C LEU A 72 -6.10 -17.46 -9.61
N ASP A 73 -5.92 -18.51 -8.80
CA ASP A 73 -5.28 -18.39 -7.49
C ASP A 73 -3.80 -17.98 -7.64
N THR A 74 -3.09 -18.59 -8.60
CA THR A 74 -1.70 -18.24 -8.92
C THR A 74 -1.56 -16.81 -9.45
N LEU A 75 -2.50 -16.34 -10.28
CA LEU A 75 -2.53 -14.98 -10.80
C LEU A 75 -2.67 -13.94 -9.69
N LEU A 76 -3.49 -14.21 -8.68
CA LEU A 76 -3.73 -13.29 -7.58
C LEU A 76 -2.62 -13.28 -6.53
N GLU A 77 -1.89 -14.38 -6.40
CA GLU A 77 -0.71 -14.49 -5.55
C GLU A 77 0.58 -14.03 -6.25
N SER A 78 0.58 -13.96 -7.58
CA SER A 78 1.76 -13.57 -8.34
C SER A 78 2.16 -12.12 -8.06
N ASP A 79 3.46 -11.92 -7.88
CA ASP A 79 4.14 -10.64 -7.81
C ASP A 79 5.21 -10.57 -8.91
N ILE A 80 5.91 -9.44 -9.01
CA ILE A 80 6.98 -9.26 -10.00
C ILE A 80 8.08 -10.33 -9.90
N GLU A 81 8.28 -10.94 -8.72
CA GLU A 81 9.29 -11.97 -8.50
C GLU A 81 8.81 -13.36 -8.93
N ASN A 82 7.54 -13.69 -8.69
CA ASN A 82 6.95 -15.02 -8.89
C ASN A 82 6.03 -15.12 -10.11
N VAL A 83 5.95 -14.07 -10.94
CA VAL A 83 5.15 -14.04 -12.18
C VAL A 83 5.50 -15.19 -13.14
N GLY A 84 6.72 -15.73 -13.07
CA GLY A 84 7.16 -16.86 -13.88
C GLY A 84 6.30 -18.12 -13.71
N ARG A 85 5.61 -18.29 -12.58
CA ARG A 85 4.69 -19.43 -12.34
C ARG A 85 3.51 -19.44 -13.31
N LEU A 86 3.15 -18.28 -13.87
CA LEU A 86 2.06 -18.18 -14.85
C LEU A 86 2.41 -18.84 -16.19
N ALA A 87 3.70 -19.05 -16.48
CA ALA A 87 4.13 -19.72 -17.70
C ALA A 87 3.75 -21.22 -17.74
N GLU A 88 3.35 -21.81 -16.61
CA GLU A 88 2.86 -23.20 -16.53
C GLU A 88 1.43 -23.38 -17.09
N PHE A 89 0.75 -22.28 -17.39
CA PHE A 89 -0.63 -22.25 -17.87
C PHE A 89 -0.71 -21.75 -19.32
N ASP A 90 -0.07 -22.47 -20.22
CA ASP A 90 -0.03 -22.20 -21.66
C ASP A 90 -1.41 -22.29 -22.32
N GLU A 91 -2.37 -23.04 -21.75
CA GLU A 91 -3.73 -23.14 -22.29
C GLU A 91 -4.53 -21.85 -22.19
N PHE A 92 -4.11 -20.92 -21.32
CA PHE A 92 -4.75 -19.62 -21.14
C PHE A 92 -3.94 -18.49 -21.78
N GLU A 93 -2.97 -18.80 -22.64
CA GLU A 93 -2.20 -17.79 -23.37
C GLU A 93 -3.10 -17.01 -24.34
N GLY A 94 -3.33 -15.72 -24.04
CA GLY A 94 -4.16 -14.83 -24.85
C GLY A 94 -5.40 -14.27 -24.14
N VAL A 95 -5.69 -14.68 -22.91
CA VAL A 95 -6.73 -14.04 -22.09
C VAL A 95 -6.27 -12.64 -21.62
N ASP A 96 -7.19 -11.68 -21.55
CA ASP A 96 -6.90 -10.37 -20.95
C ASP A 96 -6.85 -10.51 -19.42
N LEU A 97 -5.63 -10.68 -18.89
CA LEU A 97 -5.37 -10.77 -17.45
C LEU A 97 -5.95 -9.58 -16.68
N ARG A 98 -5.97 -8.39 -17.27
CA ARG A 98 -6.48 -7.19 -16.62
C ARG A 98 -8.00 -7.25 -16.45
N GLU A 99 -8.70 -7.78 -17.44
CA GLU A 99 -10.14 -7.99 -17.38
C GLU A 99 -10.50 -9.03 -16.32
N ILE A 100 -9.80 -10.17 -16.31
CA ILE A 100 -9.96 -11.23 -15.30
C ILE A 100 -9.73 -10.66 -13.90
N LEU A 101 -8.61 -9.96 -13.68
CA LEU A 101 -8.30 -9.35 -12.40
C LEU A 101 -9.41 -8.36 -11.97
N ASN A 102 -10.00 -7.61 -12.90
CA ASN A 102 -11.06 -6.65 -12.58
C ASN A 102 -12.40 -7.32 -12.18
N GLU A 103 -12.69 -8.52 -12.68
CA GLU A 103 -13.89 -9.31 -12.36
C GLU A 103 -13.70 -10.12 -11.06
N VAL A 104 -12.52 -10.71 -10.87
CA VAL A 104 -12.23 -11.62 -9.75
C VAL A 104 -11.87 -10.88 -8.46
N THR A 105 -11.32 -9.68 -8.56
CA THR A 105 -10.88 -8.93 -7.37
C THR A 105 -12.06 -8.32 -6.63
N ASP A 106 -12.09 -8.51 -5.32
CA ASP A 106 -13.09 -7.90 -4.44
C ASP A 106 -13.05 -6.36 -4.49
N ARG A 107 -14.21 -5.74 -4.29
CA ARG A 107 -14.44 -4.29 -4.35
C ARG A 107 -14.91 -3.76 -2.99
N PRO A 108 -14.07 -3.78 -1.95
CA PRO A 108 -14.41 -3.17 -0.67
C PRO A 108 -14.70 -1.68 -0.83
N SER A 109 -15.80 -1.24 -0.22
CA SER A 109 -16.14 0.18 -0.10
C SER A 109 -15.39 0.79 1.08
N ALA A 110 -14.10 1.02 0.89
CA ALA A 110 -13.26 1.70 1.87
C ALA A 110 -13.28 3.21 1.58
N ILE A 111 -13.78 3.99 2.54
CA ILE A 111 -13.83 5.45 2.46
C ILE A 111 -12.75 6.00 3.38
N ILE A 112 -12.01 6.98 2.87
CA ILE A 112 -11.04 7.73 3.65
C ILE A 112 -11.74 8.94 4.23
N THR A 113 -11.78 9.02 5.56
CA THR A 113 -12.28 10.18 6.28
C THR A 113 -11.09 10.94 6.83
N MET A 114 -10.95 12.18 6.39
CA MET A 114 -9.95 13.13 6.83
C MET A 114 -10.52 14.01 7.95
N GLU A 115 -9.64 14.63 8.74
CA GLU A 115 -10.06 15.66 9.69
C GLU A 115 -10.80 16.80 8.97
N GLY A 116 -11.92 17.26 9.53
CA GLY A 116 -12.81 18.26 8.91
C GLY A 116 -13.95 17.68 8.06
N ASP A 117 -14.25 16.38 8.18
CA ASP A 117 -15.33 15.66 7.47
C ASP A 117 -15.17 15.67 5.93
N LEU A 118 -13.94 15.88 5.47
CA LEU A 118 -13.56 15.69 4.09
C LEU A 118 -13.45 14.20 3.80
N GLN A 119 -14.28 13.72 2.88
CA GLN A 119 -14.29 12.33 2.48
C GLN A 119 -13.59 12.16 1.13
N GLY A 120 -12.65 11.22 1.09
CA GLY A 120 -11.95 10.79 -0.10
C GLY A 120 -12.30 9.35 -0.45
N THR A 121 -12.38 9.06 -1.74
CA THR A 121 -12.54 7.69 -2.24
C THR A 121 -11.19 7.12 -2.63
N LEU A 122 -10.95 5.86 -2.25
CA LEU A 122 -9.82 5.09 -2.77
C LEU A 122 -10.07 4.74 -4.24
N VAL A 123 -9.06 4.93 -5.07
CA VAL A 123 -9.09 4.59 -6.49
C VAL A 123 -8.37 3.27 -6.70
N ARG A 124 -8.99 2.35 -7.44
CA ARG A 124 -8.35 1.08 -7.81
C ARG A 124 -7.27 1.33 -8.86
N SER A 125 -6.06 0.90 -8.56
CA SER A 125 -4.87 1.06 -9.40
C SER A 125 -4.12 -0.26 -9.54
N LEU A 126 -3.62 -0.53 -10.74
CA LEU A 126 -2.78 -1.67 -11.05
C LEU A 126 -1.34 -1.42 -10.57
N THR A 127 -0.79 -2.36 -9.81
CA THR A 127 0.58 -2.34 -9.28
C THR A 127 1.30 -3.63 -9.63
N GLU A 128 2.60 -3.72 -9.35
CA GLU A 128 3.39 -4.95 -9.47
C GLU A 128 2.88 -6.09 -8.57
N MET A 129 2.12 -5.75 -7.55
CA MET A 129 1.45 -6.69 -6.67
C MET A 129 0.02 -6.99 -7.13
N GLY A 130 -0.45 -6.52 -8.29
CA GLY A 130 -1.84 -6.65 -8.73
C GLY A 130 -2.71 -5.43 -8.36
N ILE A 131 -4.03 -5.62 -8.21
CA ILE A 131 -4.97 -4.52 -7.93
C ILE A 131 -4.83 -4.05 -6.48
N CYS A 132 -4.48 -2.77 -6.32
CA CYS A 132 -4.41 -2.09 -5.04
C CYS A 132 -5.23 -0.80 -5.04
N TYR A 133 -5.41 -0.22 -3.88
CA TYR A 133 -6.24 0.95 -3.64
C TYR A 133 -5.35 2.15 -3.30
N THR A 134 -5.41 3.19 -4.11
CA THR A 134 -4.58 4.40 -3.98
C THR A 134 -5.41 5.62 -3.61
N PHE A 135 -4.82 6.50 -2.83
CA PHE A 135 -5.38 7.77 -2.43
C PHE A 135 -4.36 8.89 -2.58
N ASN A 136 -4.86 10.05 -2.99
CA ASN A 136 -4.10 11.29 -3.10
C ASN A 136 -2.78 11.20 -3.87
N THR A 137 -2.81 10.61 -5.07
CA THR A 137 -1.62 10.48 -5.92
C THR A 137 -1.88 10.92 -7.35
N ALA A 138 -0.97 11.73 -7.90
CA ALA A 138 -1.08 12.25 -9.26
C ALA A 138 -0.95 11.17 -10.34
N ILE A 139 -0.31 10.03 -10.02
CA ILE A 139 -0.11 8.93 -10.95
C ILE A 139 -1.33 7.98 -11.03
N ALA A 140 -2.31 8.11 -10.12
CA ALA A 140 -3.49 7.24 -10.09
C ALA A 140 -4.24 7.23 -11.43
N ARG A 141 -4.29 8.37 -12.14
CA ARG A 141 -4.95 8.49 -13.46
C ARG A 141 -4.39 7.57 -14.54
N TYR A 142 -3.12 7.16 -14.43
CA TYR A 142 -2.48 6.27 -15.39
C TYR A 142 -2.53 4.81 -14.98
N LEU A 143 -2.59 4.55 -13.67
CA LEU A 143 -2.61 3.20 -13.12
C LEU A 143 -4.03 2.70 -12.86
N THR A 144 -5.04 3.57 -12.97
CA THR A 144 -6.42 3.22 -12.64
C THR A 144 -7.03 2.24 -13.64
N ILE A 145 -7.75 1.27 -13.10
CA ILE A 145 -8.46 0.23 -13.86
C ILE A 145 -9.88 0.70 -14.20
N ASP A 146 -10.45 1.54 -13.34
CA ASP A 146 -11.77 2.12 -13.52
C ASP A 146 -11.72 3.45 -14.25
N THR A 147 -12.89 3.93 -14.68
CA THR A 147 -13.04 5.32 -15.11
C THR A 147 -12.66 6.23 -13.95
N PHE A 148 -11.63 7.06 -14.13
CA PHE A 148 -11.20 8.02 -13.12
C PHE A 148 -12.31 9.07 -12.89
N THR A 149 -12.94 9.03 -11.73
CA THR A 149 -14.01 9.97 -11.33
C THR A 149 -13.55 11.03 -10.32
N GLY A 150 -12.23 11.12 -10.05
CA GLY A 150 -11.67 12.04 -9.08
C GLY A 150 -11.34 13.42 -9.66
N ASP A 151 -11.30 14.44 -8.80
CA ASP A 151 -10.70 15.73 -9.14
C ASP A 151 -9.17 15.58 -9.33
N GLU A 152 -8.59 16.30 -10.28
CA GLU A 152 -7.13 16.28 -10.51
C GLU A 152 -6.33 16.91 -9.35
N LYS A 153 -7.01 17.64 -8.46
CA LYS A 153 -6.36 18.33 -7.34
C LYS A 153 -6.12 17.36 -6.20
N LEU A 154 -4.86 17.34 -5.75
CA LEU A 154 -4.47 16.62 -4.54
C LEU A 154 -5.02 17.33 -3.31
N PHE A 155 -5.37 16.54 -2.30
CA PHE A 155 -5.69 17.04 -0.97
C PHE A 155 -4.45 17.68 -0.35
N GLU A 156 -4.63 18.87 0.20
CA GLU A 156 -3.60 19.63 0.89
C GLU A 156 -3.99 19.80 2.36
N VAL A 157 -2.97 19.79 3.23
CA VAL A 157 -3.09 20.00 4.65
C VAL A 157 -2.13 21.10 5.09
N SER A 158 -2.56 21.91 6.05
CA SER A 158 -1.71 22.89 6.73
C SER A 158 -1.33 22.35 8.09
N VAL A 159 -0.11 22.67 8.55
CA VAL A 159 0.38 22.32 9.89
C VAL A 159 -0.50 22.90 11.00
N PHE A 160 -1.24 23.98 10.71
CA PHE A 160 -2.08 24.69 11.68
C PHE A 160 -3.54 24.23 11.74
N ASN A 161 -3.99 23.40 10.79
CA ASN A 161 -5.40 23.02 10.69
C ASN A 161 -5.80 21.83 11.58
N GLY A 162 -4.88 21.21 12.32
CA GLY A 162 -5.15 20.06 13.18
C GLY A 162 -4.16 18.91 12.98
N GLU A 163 -4.51 17.72 13.48
CA GLU A 163 -3.77 16.49 13.20
C GLU A 163 -4.12 16.02 11.78
N ALA A 164 -3.18 16.17 10.84
CA ALA A 164 -3.30 15.61 9.49
C ALA A 164 -3.38 14.08 9.52
N SER A 165 -4.58 13.58 9.80
CA SER A 165 -4.90 12.17 9.98
C SER A 165 -6.00 11.77 9.00
N ALA A 166 -5.88 10.55 8.52
CA ALA A 166 -6.81 9.90 7.63
C ALA A 166 -7.19 8.57 8.25
N THR A 167 -8.48 8.30 8.35
CA THR A 167 -8.99 7.02 8.82
C THR A 167 -9.64 6.28 7.66
N ILE A 168 -9.26 5.02 7.46
CA ILE A 168 -9.93 4.16 6.49
C ILE A 168 -11.03 3.45 7.25
N SER A 169 -12.28 3.75 6.89
CA SER A 169 -13.45 3.07 7.43
C SER A 169 -13.79 1.83 6.59
N ASN A 170 -14.51 0.88 7.20
CA ASN A 170 -15.04 -0.31 6.53
C ASN A 170 -14.00 -1.32 6.02
N CYS A 171 -12.81 -1.34 6.63
CA CYS A 171 -11.85 -2.45 6.49
C CYS A 171 -12.01 -3.39 7.69
N THR A 172 -12.61 -4.57 7.48
CA THR A 172 -12.68 -5.59 8.52
C THR A 172 -11.36 -6.35 8.60
N SER A 173 -10.76 -6.41 9.79
CA SER A 173 -9.66 -7.35 10.02
C SER A 173 -10.25 -8.76 10.21
N ASN A 174 -9.57 -9.78 9.69
CA ASN A 174 -9.92 -11.18 9.97
C ASN A 174 -9.27 -11.68 11.28
N ALA A 175 -8.80 -10.74 12.11
CA ALA A 175 -8.12 -10.98 13.36
C ALA A 175 -9.15 -11.05 14.49
N ASN A 176 -9.13 -12.12 15.28
CA ASN A 176 -10.03 -12.33 16.41
C ASN A 176 -9.61 -11.53 17.65
N PHE A 177 -8.31 -11.30 17.85
CA PHE A 177 -7.83 -10.56 19.03
C PHE A 177 -7.82 -9.05 18.82
N TYR A 178 -7.59 -8.61 17.59
CA TYR A 178 -7.55 -7.18 17.22
C TYR A 178 -8.52 -6.91 16.05
N PRO A 179 -9.84 -7.10 16.24
CA PRO A 179 -10.83 -6.97 15.17
C PRO A 179 -10.94 -5.54 14.63
N GLU A 180 -10.67 -4.54 15.46
CA GLU A 180 -10.78 -3.10 15.11
C GLU A 180 -9.51 -2.51 14.48
N TYR A 181 -8.36 -3.18 14.62
CA TYR A 181 -7.07 -2.65 14.16
C TYR A 181 -6.35 -3.69 13.31
N TYR A 182 -6.24 -3.43 12.01
CA TYR A 182 -5.42 -4.26 11.12
C TYR A 182 -4.02 -3.67 10.98
N SER A 183 -3.01 -4.44 11.37
CA SER A 183 -1.63 -4.25 10.91
C SER A 183 -1.01 -5.60 10.60
N TYR A 184 -0.08 -5.63 9.64
CA TYR A 184 0.65 -6.85 9.29
C TYR A 184 1.33 -7.49 10.52
N GLY A 185 1.90 -6.65 11.40
CA GLY A 185 2.51 -7.11 12.65
C GLY A 185 1.51 -7.76 13.61
N LEU A 186 0.33 -7.18 13.80
CA LEU A 186 -0.73 -7.76 14.64
C LEU A 186 -1.27 -9.06 14.05
N CYS A 187 -1.44 -9.13 12.71
CA CYS A 187 -1.87 -10.33 12.01
C CYS A 187 -0.86 -11.48 12.18
N LEU A 188 0.44 -11.21 12.00
CA LEU A 188 1.48 -12.20 12.22
C LEU A 188 1.60 -12.64 13.68
N LEU A 189 1.40 -11.71 14.61
CA LEU A 189 1.41 -12.00 16.05
C LEU A 189 0.27 -12.96 16.39
N GLU A 190 -0.95 -12.69 15.94
CA GLU A 190 -2.10 -13.58 16.12
C GLU A 190 -1.90 -14.94 15.43
N CYS A 191 -1.38 -14.96 14.20
CA CYS A 191 -1.08 -16.22 13.49
C CYS A 191 -0.06 -17.08 14.25
N LYS A 192 1.01 -16.46 14.77
CA LYS A 192 2.00 -17.15 15.62
C LYS A 192 1.38 -17.67 16.91
N PHE A 193 0.52 -16.88 17.54
CA PHE A 193 -0.21 -17.29 18.74
C PHE A 193 -1.04 -18.56 18.47
N TYR A 194 -1.77 -18.64 17.35
CA TYR A 194 -2.51 -19.85 16.97
C TYR A 194 -1.59 -21.07 16.77
N LEU A 195 -0.41 -20.88 16.18
CA LEU A 195 0.59 -21.94 16.04
C LEU A 195 1.11 -22.43 17.40
N PHE A 196 1.34 -21.53 18.36
CA PHE A 196 1.75 -21.89 19.71
C PHE A 196 0.66 -22.69 20.44
N LEU A 197 -0.60 -22.27 20.36
CA LEU A 197 -1.71 -23.04 20.93
C LEU A 197 -1.84 -24.42 20.26
N LYS A 198 -1.71 -24.50 18.93
CA LYS A 198 -1.85 -25.75 18.19
C LYS A 198 -0.75 -26.77 18.49
N HIS A 199 0.50 -26.32 18.70
CA HIS A 199 1.65 -27.21 18.83
C HIS A 199 2.13 -27.40 20.27
N CYS A 200 2.03 -26.37 21.10
CA CYS A 200 2.62 -26.34 22.44
C CYS A 200 1.58 -26.13 23.55
N ASP A 201 0.33 -25.80 23.18
CA ASP A 201 -0.77 -25.46 24.10
C ASP A 201 -0.34 -24.48 25.21
N CYS A 202 0.46 -23.49 24.84
CA CYS A 202 1.06 -22.53 25.77
C CYS A 202 0.95 -21.09 25.24
N ILE A 203 0.90 -20.13 26.17
CA ILE A 203 0.83 -18.70 25.88
C ILE A 203 2.17 -18.07 26.27
N PRO A 204 3.01 -17.67 25.31
CA PRO A 204 4.27 -16.99 25.63
C PRO A 204 4.04 -15.65 26.34
N TYR A 205 4.95 -15.29 27.25
CA TYR A 205 4.81 -14.14 28.16
C TYR A 205 4.63 -12.77 27.46
N PHE A 206 4.97 -12.66 26.18
CA PHE A 206 4.88 -11.44 25.40
C PHE A 206 3.53 -11.27 24.67
N TYR A 207 2.65 -12.27 24.70
CA TYR A 207 1.27 -12.14 24.21
C TYR A 207 0.38 -11.61 25.32
N GLN A 208 0.08 -10.30 25.28
CA GLN A 208 -0.90 -9.68 26.16
C GLN A 208 -2.28 -9.70 25.50
N ILE A 209 -2.91 -10.87 25.50
CA ILE A 209 -4.29 -11.03 25.06
C ILE A 209 -5.23 -10.60 26.19
N SER A 210 -5.75 -9.37 26.08
CA SER A 210 -6.83 -8.88 26.95
C SER A 210 -8.13 -9.54 26.52
N GLY A 211 -8.36 -10.79 26.95
CA GLY A 211 -9.55 -11.52 26.54
C GLY A 211 -9.53 -13.03 26.72
N LYS A 212 -9.11 -13.51 27.91
CA LYS A 212 -9.62 -14.71 28.61
C LYS A 212 -8.67 -15.06 29.76
N SER A 213 -8.87 -14.40 30.90
CA SER A 213 -8.60 -15.05 32.18
C SER A 213 -9.92 -15.65 32.64
N THR A 214 -10.00 -16.99 32.60
CA THR A 214 -11.09 -17.85 33.13
C THR A 214 -12.50 -17.66 32.56
#